data_AF-A0A7X9ILE3-F1
#
_entry.id   AF-A0A7X9ILE3-F1
#
_cell.length_a   1.000
_cell.length_b   1.000
_cell.length_c   1.000
_cell.angle_alpha   90.00
_cell.angle_beta   90.00
_cell.angle_gamma   90.00
#
_symmetry.space_group_name_H-M   'P 1'
#
loop_
_entity.id
_entity.type
_entity.pdbx_description
1 polymer ?
#
loop_
_entity_poly.entity_id
_entity_poly.type
_entity_poly.pdbx_seq_one_letter_code
_entity_poly.pdbx_strand_id
1 'polypeptide(L)' 'DKSEVQRLWADNSKAKRLTGWVPDYAGDEGFRKALRETIEWFTQPENLKLFNPTHYQV' A
#
# COMPACT_ATOMS: atom_id res chain seq x y z
N ASP A 1 23.16 5.00 9.42
CA ASP A 1 23.25 5.44 8.01
C ASP A 1 23.05 4.35 6.94
N LYS A 2 22.42 3.20 7.24
CA LYS A 2 22.03 2.19 6.23
C LYS A 2 20.51 1.97 6.19
N SER A 3 19.73 3.04 6.27
CA SER A 3 18.27 2.90 6.20
C SER A 3 17.85 2.64 4.75
N GLU A 4 17.47 1.39 4.45
CA GLU A 4 16.93 0.98 3.14
C GLU A 4 15.57 1.61 2.83
N VAL A 5 14.98 2.33 3.79
CA VAL A 5 13.64 2.93 3.71
C VAL A 5 13.52 3.96 2.58
N GLN A 6 14.60 4.68 2.24
CA GLN A 6 14.57 5.63 1.12
C GLN A 6 14.63 4.96 -0.27
N ARG A 7 14.83 3.63 -0.35
CA ARG A 7 14.90 2.88 -1.62
C ARG A 7 13.56 2.29 -2.07
N LEU A 8 12.51 2.40 -1.25
CA LEU A 8 11.23 1.71 -1.49
C LEU A 8 10.18 2.56 -2.21
N TRP A 9 10.56 3.74 -2.71
CA TRP A 9 9.64 4.57 -3.49
C TRP A 9 9.67 4.14 -4.95
N ALA A 10 8.61 3.50 -5.40
CA ALA A 10 8.43 3.13 -6.80
C ALA A 10 7.98 4.35 -7.61
N ASP A 11 8.74 4.73 -8.65
CA ASP A 11 8.31 5.70 -9.64
C ASP A 11 7.43 5.01 -10.70
N ASN A 12 6.16 5.43 -10.78
CA ASN A 12 5.18 4.90 -11.73
C ASN A 12 5.14 5.67 -13.07
N SER A 13 6.02 6.64 -13.28
CA SER A 13 6.07 7.46 -14.50
C SER A 13 6.22 6.63 -15.77
N LYS A 14 6.96 5.52 -15.71
CA LYS A 14 7.11 4.60 -16.86
C LYS A 14 5.79 3.93 -17.24
N ALA A 15 5.01 3.47 -16.25
CA ALA A 15 3.70 2.87 -16.49
C ALA A 15 2.74 3.91 -17.09
N LYS A 16 2.65 5.10 -16.48
CA LYS A 16 1.84 6.20 -17.00
C LYS A 16 2.18 6.55 -18.45
N ARG A 17 3.47 6.65 -18.79
CA ARG A 17 3.91 6.99 -20.16
C ARG A 17 3.56 5.90 -21.18
N LEU A 18 3.67 4.63 -20.82
CA LEU A 18 3.49 3.51 -21.76
C LEU A 18 2.02 3.10 -21.93
N THR A 19 1.23 3.21 -20.86
CA THR A 19 -0.15 2.65 -20.85
C THR A 19 -1.22 3.68 -20.49
N GLY A 20 -0.84 4.91 -20.14
CA GLY A 20 -1.76 5.90 -19.58
C GLY A 20 -2.24 5.58 -18.17
N TRP A 21 -1.70 4.52 -17.54
CA TRP A 21 -2.14 4.08 -16.22
C TRP A 21 -1.87 5.13 -15.14
N VAL A 22 -2.86 5.31 -14.27
CA VAL A 22 -2.79 6.11 -13.05
C VAL A 22 -3.45 5.33 -11.91
N PRO A 23 -2.98 5.46 -10.66
CA PRO A 23 -3.65 4.80 -9.54
C PRO A 23 -4.99 5.47 -9.24
N ASP A 24 -6.01 4.66 -8.91
CA ASP A 24 -7.33 5.14 -8.51
C ASP A 24 -7.29 5.93 -7.19
N TYR A 25 -6.31 5.61 -6.33
CA TYR A 25 -6.02 6.29 -5.08
C TYR A 25 -4.69 7.03 -5.20
N ALA A 26 -4.74 8.32 -5.58
CA ALA A 26 -3.57 9.18 -5.75
C ALA A 26 -3.60 10.39 -4.80
N GLY A 27 -2.42 10.88 -4.42
CA GLY A 27 -2.29 12.06 -3.55
C GLY A 27 -2.88 11.86 -2.14
N ASP A 28 -2.98 12.95 -1.39
CA ASP A 28 -3.33 12.90 0.03
C ASP A 28 -4.75 12.36 0.28
N GLU A 29 -5.73 12.81 -0.51
CA GLU A 29 -7.12 12.36 -0.38
C GLU A 29 -7.31 10.90 -0.82
N GLY A 30 -6.64 10.50 -1.91
CA GLY A 30 -6.63 9.10 -2.33
C GLY A 30 -6.02 8.20 -1.27
N PHE A 31 -4.89 8.61 -0.69
CA PHE A 31 -4.24 7.87 0.39
C PHE A 31 -5.14 7.76 1.62
N ARG A 32 -5.79 8.84 2.03
CA ARG A 32 -6.75 8.84 3.14
C ARG A 32 -7.91 7.88 2.89
N LYS A 33 -8.44 7.84 1.66
CA LYS A 33 -9.53 6.92 1.29
C LYS A 33 -9.06 5.46 1.32
N ALA A 34 -7.91 5.16 0.72
CA ALA A 34 -7.33 3.83 0.71
C ALA A 34 -7.06 3.30 2.13
N LEU A 35 -6.56 4.16 3.03
CA LEU A 35 -6.35 3.80 4.43
C LEU A 35 -7.64 3.42 5.14
N ARG A 36 -8.73 4.17 4.94
CA ARG A 36 -10.03 3.84 5.55
C ARG A 36 -10.53 2.47 5.09
N GLU A 37 -10.53 2.23 3.77
CA GLU A 37 -10.98 0.95 3.19
C GLU A 37 -10.10 -0.21 3.69
N THR A 38 -8.79 0.02 3.80
CA THR A 38 -7.85 -0.97 4.35
C THR A 38 -8.18 -1.28 5.82
N ILE A 39 -8.44 -0.27 6.65
CA ILE A 39 -8.81 -0.44 8.06
C ILE A 39 -10.13 -1.20 8.18
N GLU A 40 -11.14 -0.82 7.41
CA GLU A 40 -12.45 -1.49 7.38
C GLU A 40 -12.32 -2.95 6.98
N TRP A 41 -11.49 -3.26 5.97
CA TRP A 41 -11.23 -4.63 5.57
C TRP A 41 -10.47 -5.41 6.65
N PHE A 42 -9.45 -4.81 7.26
CA PHE A 42 -8.57 -5.48 8.22
C PHE A 42 -9.22 -5.70 9.60
N THR A 43 -10.21 -4.89 9.95
CA THR A 43 -10.96 -5.02 11.22
C THR A 43 -11.95 -6.18 11.22
N GLN A 44 -12.23 -6.76 10.05
CA GLN A 44 -13.03 -7.99 9.92
C GLN A 44 -12.25 -9.20 10.48
N PRO A 45 -12.77 -9.94 11.48
CA PRO A 45 -12.05 -11.06 12.11
C PRO A 45 -11.56 -12.14 11.12
N GLU A 46 -12.32 -12.39 10.06
CA GLU A 46 -12.03 -13.32 8.98
C GLU A 46 -10.83 -12.92 8.11
N ASN A 47 -10.54 -11.63 8.01
CA ASN A 47 -9.38 -11.11 7.30
C ASN A 47 -8.19 -10.98 8.25
N LEU A 48 -8.44 -10.53 9.48
CA LEU A 48 -7.42 -10.37 10.52
C LEU A 48 -6.68 -11.70 10.81
N LYS A 49 -7.40 -12.82 10.83
CA LYS A 49 -6.81 -14.16 11.09
C LYS A 49 -5.77 -14.58 10.05
N LEU A 50 -5.70 -13.92 8.88
CA LEU A 50 -4.69 -14.19 7.86
C LEU A 50 -3.31 -13.63 8.24
N PHE A 51 -3.24 -12.73 9.22
CA PHE A 51 -2.01 -12.04 9.61
C PHE A 51 -1.57 -12.54 10.99
N ASN A 52 -0.35 -13.08 11.06
CA ASN A 52 0.24 -13.46 12.34
C ASN A 52 1.02 -12.26 12.93
N PRO A 53 0.55 -11.65 14.03
CA PRO A 53 1.21 -10.47 14.61
C PRO A 53 2.58 -10.77 15.22
N THR A 54 2.94 -12.05 15.39
CA THR A 54 4.19 -12.50 16.02
C THR A 54 5.22 -13.01 15.03
N HIS A 55 4.86 -13.17 13.76
CA HIS A 55 5.72 -13.78 12.76
C HIS A 55 5.67 -12.99 11.45
N TYR A 56 6.83 -12.48 11.05
CA TYR A 56 7.02 -11.83 9.77
C TYR A 56 7.69 -12.82 8.82
N GLN A 57 7.00 -13.22 7.74
CA GLN A 57 7.61 -14.04 6.70
C GLN A 57 8.50 -13.15 5.83
N VAL A 58 9.78 -13.51 5.74
CA VAL A 58 10.79 -12.88 4.88
C VAL A 58 11.02 -13.75 3.65
#